data_AF-A0A096MDK5-F1
#
_entry.id   AF-A0A096MDK5-F1
#
_cell.length_a   1.000
_cell.length_b   1.000
_cell.length_c   1.000
_cell.angle_alpha   90.00
_cell.angle_beta   90.00
_cell.angle_gamma   90.00
#
_symmetry.space_group_name_H-M   'P 1'
#
loop_
_entity.id
_entity.type
_entity.pdbx_description
1 polymer ?
#
loop_
_entity_poly.entity_id
_entity_poly.type
_entity_poly.pdbx_seq_one_letter_code
_entity_poly.pdbx_strand_id
1 'polypeptide(L)'
;MSSPEYSPFFAVMGASAAMVFSALGAAYGTAKSGTGIAAMSVMRPELIMKSIIPVVMAGIIAIYGLVVAVLIANNISDNISLYK
;
A
#
# COMPACT_ATOMS: atom_id res chain seq x y z
N MET A 1 -34.65 -0.63 -8.88
CA MET A 1 -33.25 -0.80 -9.30
C MET A 1 -32.56 -1.63 -8.22
N SER A 2 -32.81 -2.93 -8.22
CA SER A 2 -32.30 -3.87 -7.22
C SER A 2 -30.83 -4.16 -7.51
N SER A 3 -29.93 -3.57 -6.74
CA SER A 3 -28.51 -3.94 -6.76
C SER A 3 -28.38 -5.42 -6.39
N PRO A 4 -27.61 -6.23 -7.12
CA PRO A 4 -27.40 -7.62 -6.76
C PRO A 4 -26.68 -7.73 -5.41
N GLU A 5 -27.01 -8.72 -4.59
CA GLU A 5 -26.42 -8.91 -3.25
C GLU A 5 -24.90 -9.10 -3.25
N TYR A 6 -24.32 -9.52 -4.39
CA TYR A 6 -22.87 -9.67 -4.56
C TYR A 6 -22.15 -8.35 -4.91
N SER A 7 -22.86 -7.23 -5.06
CA SER A 7 -22.27 -5.91 -5.34
C SER A 7 -21.17 -5.49 -4.32
N PRO A 8 -21.40 -5.55 -2.99
CA PRO A 8 -20.37 -5.20 -2.00
C PRO A 8 -19.13 -6.11 -2.02
N PHE A 9 -19.24 -7.35 -2.52
CA PHE A 9 -18.09 -8.27 -2.59
C PHE A 9 -16.95 -7.69 -3.44
N PHE A 10 -17.27 -7.10 -4.59
CA PHE A 10 -16.28 -6.49 -5.47
C PHE A 10 -15.65 -5.22 -4.86
N ALA A 11 -16.41 -4.44 -4.09
CA ALA A 11 -15.90 -3.26 -3.40
C ALA A 11 -14.87 -3.64 -2.32
N VAL A 12 -15.21 -4.63 -1.47
CA VAL A 12 -14.30 -5.12 -0.42
C VAL A 12 -13.07 -5.80 -1.02
N MET A 13 -13.26 -6.58 -2.09
CA MET A 13 -12.14 -7.17 -2.83
C MET A 13 -11.19 -6.09 -3.36
N GLY A 14 -11.72 -5.01 -3.96
CA GLY A 14 -10.92 -3.88 -4.43
C GLY A 14 -10.13 -3.18 -3.31
N ALA A 15 -10.78 -2.93 -2.17
CA ALA A 15 -10.12 -2.35 -0.99
C ALA A 15 -9.00 -3.26 -0.45
N SER A 16 -9.24 -4.56 -0.38
CA SER A 16 -8.24 -5.53 0.07
C SER A 16 -7.06 -5.65 -0.89
N ALA A 17 -7.31 -5.66 -2.20
CA ALA A 17 -6.28 -5.74 -3.22
C ALA A 17 -5.39 -4.47 -3.21
N ALA A 18 -5.99 -3.29 -3.08
CA ALA A 18 -5.26 -2.02 -2.95
C ALA A 18 -4.27 -2.05 -1.79
N MET A 19 -4.68 -2.57 -0.62
CA MET A 19 -3.79 -2.71 0.54
C MET A 19 -2.72 -3.77 0.36
N VAL A 20 -3.09 -4.97 -0.08
CA VAL A 20 -2.16 -6.10 -0.14
C VAL A 20 -1.04 -5.83 -1.14
N PHE A 21 -1.37 -5.36 -2.35
CA PHE A 21 -0.33 -5.13 -3.37
C PHE A 21 0.56 -3.92 -3.06
N SER A 22 -0.01 -2.85 -2.47
CA SER A 22 0.79 -1.70 -2.03
C SER A 22 1.72 -2.04 -0.87
N ALA A 23 1.23 -2.81 0.12
CA ALA A 23 2.02 -3.27 1.25
C ALA A 23 3.12 -4.25 0.81
N LEU A 24 2.83 -5.16 -0.12
CA LEU A 24 3.83 -6.06 -0.71
C LEU A 24 4.92 -5.28 -1.47
N GLY A 25 4.53 -4.29 -2.28
CA GLY A 25 5.47 -3.44 -3.00
C GLY A 25 6.39 -2.66 -2.05
N ALA A 26 5.81 -2.06 -1.00
CA ALA A 26 6.56 -1.36 0.04
C ALA A 26 7.49 -2.31 0.81
N ALA A 27 7.00 -3.48 1.23
CA ALA A 27 7.79 -4.48 1.94
C ALA A 27 8.98 -4.96 1.11
N TYR A 28 8.78 -5.22 -0.19
CA TYR A 28 9.86 -5.60 -1.09
C TYR A 28 10.89 -4.47 -1.28
N GLY A 29 10.41 -3.24 -1.50
CA GLY A 29 11.26 -2.05 -1.61
C GLY A 29 12.10 -1.83 -0.35
N THR A 30 11.50 -1.94 0.83
CA THR A 30 12.17 -1.84 2.14
C THR A 30 13.14 -3.00 2.37
N ALA A 31 12.79 -4.23 2.00
CA ALA A 31 13.70 -5.38 2.15
C ALA A 31 14.98 -5.21 1.31
N LYS A 32 14.83 -4.86 0.02
CA LYS A 32 15.99 -4.69 -0.87
C LYS A 32 16.85 -3.50 -0.48
N SER A 33 16.24 -2.34 -0.21
CA SER A 33 16.99 -1.16 0.25
C SER A 33 17.61 -1.35 1.63
N GLY A 34 16.91 -2.03 2.55
CA GLY A 34 17.38 -2.35 3.90
C GLY A 34 18.64 -3.21 3.89
N THR A 35 18.73 -4.23 3.03
CA THR A 35 19.96 -5.05 2.91
C THR A 35 21.17 -4.23 2.46
N GLY A 36 20.97 -3.29 1.51
CA GLY A 36 22.01 -2.38 1.06
C GLY A 36 22.45 -1.39 2.15
N ILE A 37 21.49 -0.86 2.92
CA ILE A 37 21.79 0.03 4.05
C ILE A 37 22.56 -0.71 5.13
N ALA A 38 22.16 -1.95 5.46
CA ALA A 38 22.84 -2.76 6.46
C ALA A 38 24.31 -3.02 6.07
N ALA A 39 24.58 -3.41 4.82
CA ALA A 39 25.94 -3.60 4.32
C ALA A 39 26.76 -2.30 4.32
N MET A 40 26.14 -1.19 3.89
CA MET A 40 26.81 0.11 3.82
C MET A 40 27.08 0.69 5.22
N SER A 41 26.18 0.46 6.19
CA SER A 41 26.30 0.99 7.57
C SER A 41 27.58 0.55 8.28
N VAL A 42 28.11 -0.64 7.94
CA VAL A 42 29.37 -1.16 8.48
C VAL A 42 30.59 -0.57 7.75
N MET A 43 30.46 -0.32 6.44
CA MET A 43 31.57 0.16 5.60
C MET A 43 31.78 1.68 5.69
N ARG A 44 30.71 2.48 5.70
CA ARG A 44 30.74 3.94 5.72
C ARG A 44 29.56 4.53 6.51
N PRO A 45 29.63 4.57 7.85
CA PRO A 45 28.51 4.99 8.70
C PRO A 45 28.07 6.44 8.48
N GLU A 46 28.95 7.30 7.99
CA GLU A 46 28.67 8.71 7.66
C GLU A 46 27.54 8.89 6.64
N LEU A 47 27.30 7.88 5.79
CA LEU A 47 26.36 7.95 4.69
C LEU A 47 24.97 7.41 5.03
N ILE A 48 24.74 6.86 6.23
CA ILE A 48 23.49 6.19 6.62
C ILE A 48 22.27 7.11 6.40
N MET A 49 22.38 8.38 6.82
CA MET A 49 21.27 9.32 6.73
C MET A 49 20.81 9.56 5.28
N LYS A 50 21.75 9.56 4.32
CA LYS A 50 21.43 9.72 2.88
C LYS A 50 20.84 8.45 2.29
N SER A 51 21.25 7.29 2.79
CA SER A 51 20.80 5.99 2.29
C SER A 51 19.42 5.57 2.79
N ILE A 52 18.79 6.31 3.71
CA ILE A 52 17.41 6.05 4.18
C ILE A 52 16.35 6.51 3.15
N ILE A 53 16.68 7.43 2.25
CA ILE A 53 15.73 8.01 1.27
C ILE A 53 14.95 6.93 0.49
N PRO A 54 15.57 5.86 -0.06
CA PRO A 54 14.86 4.80 -0.77
C PRO A 54 13.85 4.03 0.10
N VAL A 55 14.14 3.85 1.40
CA VAL A 55 13.22 3.18 2.33
C VAL A 55 11.97 4.05 2.55
N VAL A 56 12.17 5.36 2.70
CA VAL A 56 11.05 6.32 2.86
C VAL A 56 10.19 6.34 1.60
N MET A 57 10.80 6.33 0.41
CA MET A 57 10.05 6.29 -0.85
C MET A 57 9.22 5.00 -1.00
N ALA A 58 9.75 3.85 -0.56
CA ALA A 58 8.98 2.61 -0.50
C ALA A 58 7.80 2.70 0.49
N GLY A 59 8.00 3.36 1.63
CA GLY A 59 6.95 3.57 2.64
C GLY A 59 5.78 4.41 2.15
N ILE A 60 6.03 5.45 1.35
CA ILE A 60 4.97 6.32 0.80
C ILE A 60 4.01 5.52 -0.11
N ILE A 61 4.49 4.49 -0.81
CA ILE A 61 3.66 3.61 -1.66
C ILE A 61 2.59 2.87 -0.84
N ALA A 62 2.93 2.40 0.37
CA ALA A 62 1.95 1.76 1.26
C ALA A 62 0.88 2.75 1.74
N ILE A 63 1.26 4.01 1.98
CA ILE A 63 0.32 5.06 2.38
C ILE A 63 -0.67 5.36 1.24
N TYR A 64 -0.23 5.36 -0.02
CA TYR A 64 -1.13 5.52 -1.16
C TYR A 64 -2.19 4.41 -1.22
N GLY A 65 -1.79 3.15 -0.99
CA GLY A 65 -2.75 2.04 -0.91
C GLY A 65 -3.73 2.17 0.25
N LEU A 66 -3.25 2.63 1.41
CA LEU A 66 -4.09 2.90 2.58
C LEU A 66 -5.14 3.97 2.29
N VAL A 67 -4.74 5.09 1.72
CA VAL A 67 -5.67 6.18 1.39
C VAL A 67 -6.75 5.68 0.43
N VAL A 68 -6.39 4.92 -0.61
CA VAL A 68 -7.36 4.35 -1.56
C VAL A 68 -8.31 3.37 -0.87
N ALA A 69 -7.81 2.47 -0.03
CA ALA A 69 -8.66 1.51 0.69
C ALA A 69 -9.63 2.19 1.65
N VAL A 70 -9.19 3.24 2.36
CA VAL A 70 -10.04 4.05 3.24
C VAL A 70 -11.10 4.80 2.44
N LEU A 71 -10.77 5.35 1.27
CA LEU A 71 -11.74 6.00 0.39
C LEU A 71 -12.81 5.02 -0.09
N ILE A 72 -12.42 3.79 -0.47
CA ILE A 72 -13.37 2.75 -0.87
C ILE A 72 -14.27 2.37 0.31
N ALA A 73 -13.68 2.12 1.49
CA ALA A 73 -14.42 1.72 2.69
C ALA A 73 -15.46 2.78 3.11
N ASN A 74 -15.13 4.06 3.02
CA ASN A 74 -16.07 5.15 3.33
C ASN A 74 -17.22 5.30 2.32
N ASN A 75 -17.06 4.78 1.09
CA ASN A 75 -18.08 4.84 0.05
C ASN A 75 -18.98 3.59 0.00
N ILE A 76 -18.73 2.58 0.84
CA ILE A 76 -19.58 1.39 0.95
C ILE A 76 -20.87 1.78 1.69
N SER A 77 -22.02 1.64 1.03
CA SER A 77 -23.36 1.93 1.59
C SER A 77 -24.37 0.83 1.21
N ASP A 78 -25.53 0.77 1.86
CA ASP A 78 -26.53 -0.31 1.65
C ASP A 78 -27.07 -0.44 0.22
N ASN A 79 -26.86 0.55 -0.65
CA ASN A 79 -27.27 0.54 -2.07
C ASN A 79 -26.07 0.73 -3.03
N ILE A 80 -25.05 -0.13 -2.94
CA ILE A 80 -23.93 -0.12 -3.90
C ILE A 80 -24.40 -0.65 -5.27
N SER A 81 -24.32 0.18 -6.30
CA SER A 81 -24.53 -0.24 -7.69
C SER A 81 -23.23 -0.77 -8.29
N LEU A 82 -23.30 -1.74 -9.20
CA LEU A 82 -22.13 -2.33 -9.84
C LEU A 82 -21.30 -1.37 -10.71
N TYR A 83 -21.91 -0.28 -11.21
CA TYR A 83 -21.26 0.68 -12.12
C TYR A 83 -21.44 2.13 -11.67
N LYS A 84 -21.54 2.38 -10.37
CA LYS A 84 -21.68 3.76 -9.86
C LYS A 84 -20.34 4.43 -9.64
#